data_AF-A0A8H7MGM1-F1
#
_entry.id   AF-A0A8H7MGM1-F1
#
_cell.length_a   1.000
_cell.length_b   1.000
_cell.length_c   1.000
_cell.angle_alpha   90.00
_cell.angle_beta   90.00
_cell.angle_gamma   90.00
#
_symmetry.space_group_name_H-M   'P 1'
#
loop_
_entity.id
_entity.type
_entity.pdbx_description
1 polymer ?
#
loop_
_entity_poly.entity_id
_entity_poly.type
_entity_poly.pdbx_seq_one_letter_code
_entity_poly.pdbx_strand_id
1 'polypeptide(L)'
;MADRGEYQKQMAALLAAAKAKNLKFEEILPEDMLGHSKEMTELKAARELIKQLDDRGKELQAANETLTKNLKKKQKEIDDLPEEFKALKVELQQIQRQIVLHKTMSEDSQERAERYQRQLKEFTFKQQTDTSNANQVERLQVEVGDLQTLIAKLLEENRSAEATSAQLHESDLKALAQKDKQLAIKEKELAEKNELLAKICKELVDGDENDPAELNDACSLMFSDTETLVGDPSEDPLVMQQERIDLMQQNLDLEKQIQDLKEQITATKSQLDQTCSSLSHEQTNSPTRHEGQLSASVISEMKPLNRFYKAVSQIVNAFAMIFQATSANDIPSLSHLGAQLDMAQHALDEYMDIKNMMRASIEEWSKDDMDHIALRSELDDLASSATESQIKLEVINMGFWTFLNQLSYDPKMLSNLNGALCDAERIDIDGY
;
A
#
# COMPACT_ATOMS: atom_id res chain seq x y z
N MET A 1 -76.31 87.29 80.57
CA MET A 1 -75.19 86.69 79.84
C MET A 1 -74.40 87.84 79.26
N ALA A 2 -73.16 88.06 79.69
CA ALA A 2 -72.36 89.15 79.15
C ALA A 2 -72.16 88.91 77.65
N ASP A 3 -72.44 89.92 76.84
CA ASP A 3 -72.32 89.83 75.40
C ASP A 3 -70.85 89.57 75.02
N ARG A 4 -70.60 88.84 73.93
CA ARG A 4 -69.25 88.47 73.49
C ARG A 4 -68.35 89.70 73.32
N GLY A 5 -68.96 90.85 73.00
CA GLY A 5 -68.31 92.16 72.96
C GLY A 5 -67.91 92.74 74.31
N GLU A 6 -68.66 92.49 75.40
CA GLU A 6 -68.30 92.93 76.76
C GLU A 6 -67.11 92.15 77.32
N TYR A 7 -67.07 90.83 77.10
CA TYR A 7 -65.92 89.99 77.45
C TYR A 7 -64.66 90.40 76.69
N GLN A 8 -64.77 90.74 75.41
CA GLN A 8 -63.65 91.26 74.62
C GLN A 8 -63.15 92.62 75.13
N LYS A 9 -64.05 93.53 75.51
CA LYS A 9 -63.69 94.82 76.13
C LYS A 9 -62.98 94.64 77.47
N GLN A 10 -63.45 93.75 78.33
CA GLN A 10 -62.81 93.44 79.62
C GLN A 10 -61.43 92.79 79.45
N MET A 11 -61.31 91.83 78.51
CA MET A 11 -60.00 91.26 78.14
C MET A 11 -59.04 92.30 77.57
N ALA A 12 -59.51 93.20 76.71
CA ALA A 12 -58.70 94.26 76.13
C ALA A 12 -58.21 95.25 77.20
N ALA A 13 -59.06 95.58 78.18
CA ALA A 13 -58.69 96.41 79.32
C ALA A 13 -57.64 95.71 80.22
N LEU A 14 -57.81 94.42 80.48
CA LEU A 14 -56.82 93.59 81.20
C LEU A 14 -55.48 93.51 80.46
N LEU A 15 -55.51 93.29 79.14
CA LEU A 15 -54.33 93.30 78.26
C LEU A 15 -53.62 94.66 78.19
N ALA A 16 -54.37 95.76 78.23
CA ALA A 16 -53.79 97.10 78.26
C ALA A 16 -53.12 97.38 79.61
N ALA A 17 -53.76 97.00 80.73
CA ALA A 17 -53.21 97.14 82.08
C ALA A 17 -51.98 96.25 82.30
N ALA A 18 -52.00 95.04 81.75
CA ALA A 18 -50.88 94.10 81.67
C ALA A 18 -49.65 94.69 80.97
N LYS A 19 -49.87 95.21 79.75
CA LYS A 19 -48.83 95.79 78.90
C LYS A 19 -48.22 97.04 79.52
N ALA A 20 -49.03 97.85 80.21
CA ALA A 20 -48.54 99.01 80.97
C ALA A 20 -47.59 98.63 82.13
N LYS A 21 -47.63 97.37 82.60
CA LYS A 21 -46.73 96.82 83.63
C LYS A 21 -45.61 95.94 83.07
N ASN A 22 -45.42 95.90 81.75
CA ASN A 22 -44.47 95.00 81.08
C ASN A 22 -44.66 93.51 81.38
N LEU A 23 -45.85 93.10 81.83
CA LEU A 23 -46.17 91.69 82.06
C LEU A 23 -46.60 91.04 80.75
N LYS A 24 -46.11 89.82 80.49
CA LYS A 24 -46.52 89.07 79.30
C LYS A 24 -47.95 88.59 79.45
N PHE A 25 -48.66 88.41 78.34
CA PHE A 25 -50.04 87.90 78.38
C PHE A 25 -50.14 86.54 79.07
N GLU A 26 -49.09 85.71 78.95
CA GLU A 26 -48.99 84.42 79.64
C GLU A 26 -48.91 84.54 81.17
N GLU A 27 -48.54 85.68 81.75
CA GLU A 27 -48.31 85.83 83.20
C GLU A 27 -49.57 86.24 83.98
N ILE A 28 -50.68 86.50 83.28
CA ILE A 28 -51.88 87.17 83.82
C ILE A 28 -53.13 86.31 83.59
N LEU A 29 -52.99 85.28 82.74
CA LEU A 29 -54.00 84.25 82.55
C LEU A 29 -54.02 83.31 83.77
N PRO A 30 -55.20 82.94 84.28
CA PRO A 30 -55.33 81.84 85.24
C PRO A 30 -54.69 80.56 84.68
N GLU A 31 -54.07 79.76 85.55
CA GLU A 31 -53.27 78.58 85.18
C GLU A 31 -54.05 77.58 84.32
N ASP A 32 -55.36 77.40 84.58
CA ASP A 32 -56.26 76.55 83.79
C ASP A 32 -56.47 77.07 82.36
N MET A 33 -56.45 78.39 82.15
CA MET A 33 -56.61 79.02 80.83
C MET A 33 -55.30 79.08 80.05
N LEU A 34 -54.15 79.05 80.73
CA LEU A 34 -52.83 78.86 80.13
C LEU A 34 -52.68 77.46 79.53
N GLY A 35 -53.20 76.43 80.20
CA GLY A 35 -53.27 75.07 79.65
C GLY A 35 -54.09 75.05 78.36
N HIS A 36 -55.31 75.62 78.40
CA HIS A 36 -56.19 75.64 77.24
C HIS A 36 -55.65 76.49 76.07
N SER A 37 -54.94 77.60 76.33
CA SER A 37 -54.33 78.40 75.27
C SER A 37 -53.17 77.66 74.58
N LYS A 38 -52.35 76.92 75.35
CA LYS A 38 -51.33 76.01 74.80
C LYS A 38 -51.96 74.91 73.95
N GLU A 39 -52.97 74.22 74.46
CA GLU A 39 -53.73 73.20 73.71
C GLU A 39 -54.32 73.75 72.42
N MET A 40 -54.90 74.95 72.43
CA MET A 40 -55.44 75.59 71.23
C MET A 40 -54.35 75.98 70.22
N THR A 41 -53.17 76.40 70.68
CA THR A 41 -52.03 76.64 69.79
C THR A 41 -51.48 75.34 69.19
N GLU A 42 -51.37 74.27 69.98
CA GLU A 42 -50.95 72.94 69.53
C GLU A 42 -51.98 72.35 68.55
N LEU A 43 -53.27 72.49 68.83
CA LEU A 43 -54.35 72.04 67.96
C LEU A 43 -54.40 72.84 66.66
N LYS A 44 -54.10 74.14 66.68
CA LYS A 44 -53.94 74.94 65.46
C LYS A 44 -52.72 74.48 64.65
N ALA A 45 -51.59 74.21 65.30
CA ALA A 45 -50.39 73.69 64.65
C ALA A 45 -50.63 72.28 64.06
N ALA A 46 -51.33 71.41 64.79
CA ALA A 46 -51.70 70.08 64.33
C ALA A 46 -52.65 70.14 63.12
N ARG A 47 -53.65 71.04 63.13
CA ARG A 47 -54.54 71.27 61.99
C ARG A 47 -53.78 71.77 60.76
N GLU A 48 -52.82 72.68 60.94
CA GLU A 48 -51.98 73.16 59.85
C GLU A 48 -51.09 72.04 59.29
N LEU A 49 -50.53 71.20 60.16
CA LEU A 49 -49.74 70.03 59.75
C LEU A 49 -50.59 68.99 59.00
N ILE A 50 -51.81 68.71 59.47
CA ILE A 50 -52.75 67.82 58.77
C ILE A 50 -53.04 68.38 57.37
N LYS A 51 -53.30 69.70 57.27
CA LYS A 51 -53.56 70.35 55.98
C LYS A 51 -52.35 70.23 55.03
N GLN A 52 -51.12 70.46 55.53
CA GLN A 52 -49.90 70.29 54.75
C GLN A 52 -49.69 68.84 54.30
N LEU A 53 -50.00 67.86 55.14
CA LEU A 53 -49.91 66.44 54.78
C LEU A 53 -50.97 66.06 53.74
N ASP A 54 -52.19 66.57 53.84
CA ASP A 54 -53.25 66.35 52.85
C ASP A 54 -52.88 66.97 51.50
N ASP A 55 -52.35 68.19 51.49
CA ASP A 55 -51.91 68.87 50.27
C ASP A 55 -50.73 68.12 49.63
N ARG A 56 -49.73 67.72 50.43
CA ARG A 56 -48.62 66.86 49.95
C ARG A 56 -49.10 65.50 49.46
N GLY A 57 -50.10 64.91 50.11
CA GLY A 57 -50.73 63.66 49.70
C GLY A 57 -51.34 63.77 48.31
N LYS A 58 -52.07 64.86 48.05
CA LYS A 58 -52.65 65.15 46.72
C LYS A 58 -51.56 65.38 45.66
N GLU A 59 -50.50 66.12 46.00
CA GLU A 59 -49.37 66.34 45.09
C GLU A 59 -48.67 65.04 44.72
N LEU A 60 -48.40 64.17 45.70
CA LEU A 60 -47.79 62.86 45.47
C LEU A 60 -48.70 61.94 44.66
N GLN A 61 -50.01 61.97 44.91
CA GLN A 61 -50.97 61.22 44.12
C GLN A 61 -50.97 61.69 42.65
N ALA A 62 -51.01 63.00 42.42
CA ALA A 62 -50.95 63.57 41.07
C ALA A 62 -49.62 63.27 40.36
N ALA A 63 -48.50 63.32 41.08
CA ALA A 63 -47.18 62.95 40.56
C ALA A 63 -47.12 61.47 40.18
N ASN A 64 -47.65 60.58 41.03
CA ASN A 64 -47.75 59.15 40.73
C ASN A 64 -48.65 58.89 39.52
N GLU A 65 -49.81 59.53 39.42
CA GLU A 65 -50.68 59.41 38.25
C GLU A 65 -49.96 59.85 36.96
N THR A 66 -49.18 60.93 37.04
CA THR A 66 -48.38 61.43 35.91
C THR A 66 -47.26 60.47 35.52
N LEU A 67 -46.51 59.95 36.49
CA LEU A 67 -45.47 58.94 36.25
C LEU A 67 -46.05 57.66 35.65
N THR A 68 -47.20 57.21 36.15
CA THR A 68 -47.87 56.01 35.64
C THR A 68 -48.36 56.21 34.20
N LYS A 69 -48.87 57.40 33.87
CA LYS A 69 -49.21 57.77 32.49
C LYS A 69 -47.98 57.81 31.59
N ASN A 70 -46.88 58.40 32.03
CA ASN A 70 -45.63 58.46 31.27
C ASN A 70 -45.03 57.07 31.04
N LEU A 71 -45.04 56.19 32.05
CA LEU A 71 -44.61 54.80 31.90
C LEU A 71 -45.46 54.05 30.88
N LYS A 72 -46.79 54.17 30.95
CA LYS A 72 -47.68 53.55 29.95
C LYS A 72 -47.44 54.09 28.55
N LYS A 73 -47.17 55.39 28.40
CA LYS A 73 -46.83 56.00 27.11
C LYS A 73 -45.51 55.45 26.56
N LYS A 74 -44.47 55.39 27.39
CA LYS A 74 -43.16 54.83 27.00
C LYS A 74 -43.22 53.35 26.69
N GLN A 75 -44.03 52.58 27.43
CA GLN A 75 -44.27 51.17 27.13
C GLN A 75 -44.93 50.99 25.77
N LYS A 76 -45.94 51.82 25.43
CA LYS A 76 -46.54 51.82 24.09
C LYS A 76 -45.53 52.22 23.01
N GLU A 77 -44.70 53.23 23.23
CA GLU A 77 -43.63 53.60 22.28
C GLU A 77 -42.62 52.45 22.04
N ILE A 78 -42.40 51.58 23.04
CA ILE A 78 -41.57 50.37 22.91
C ILE A 78 -42.32 49.25 22.19
N ASP A 79 -43.60 49.04 22.51
CA ASP A 79 -44.41 47.98 21.89
C ASP A 79 -44.69 48.30 20.40
N ASP A 80 -44.85 49.59 20.10
CA ASP A 80 -44.95 50.21 18.77
C ASP A 80 -43.56 50.47 18.14
N LEU A 81 -42.48 49.87 18.67
CA LEU A 81 -41.21 49.83 17.95
C LEU A 81 -41.51 49.37 16.50
N PRO A 82 -41.00 50.11 15.49
CA PRO A 82 -41.41 49.90 14.11
C PRO A 82 -41.27 48.43 13.74
N GLU A 83 -42.21 47.92 12.94
CA GLU A 83 -42.16 46.56 12.42
C GLU A 83 -40.78 46.24 11.80
N GLU A 84 -40.11 47.26 11.26
CA GLU A 84 -38.73 47.23 10.78
C GLU A 84 -37.71 46.74 11.83
N PHE A 85 -37.80 47.15 13.10
CA PHE A 85 -36.87 46.68 14.14
C PHE A 85 -37.12 45.21 14.51
N LYS A 86 -38.38 44.79 14.53
CA LYS A 86 -38.75 43.38 14.75
C LYS A 86 -38.26 42.53 13.57
N ALA A 87 -38.43 43.01 12.34
CA ALA A 87 -37.92 42.37 11.13
C ALA A 87 -36.39 42.27 11.17
N LEU A 88 -35.68 43.35 11.50
CA LEU A 88 -34.21 43.36 11.60
C LEU A 88 -33.69 42.38 12.66
N LYS A 89 -34.38 42.25 13.81
CA LYS A 89 -34.02 41.26 14.83
C LYS A 89 -34.16 39.82 14.33
N VAL A 90 -35.21 39.53 13.57
CA VAL A 90 -35.41 38.21 12.94
C VAL A 90 -34.34 37.96 11.87
N GLU A 91 -34.04 38.95 11.04
CA GLU A 91 -33.00 38.87 10.01
C GLU A 91 -31.62 38.63 10.63
N LEU A 92 -31.26 39.35 11.70
CA LEU A 92 -30.01 39.14 12.43
C LEU A 92 -29.92 37.72 12.99
N GLN A 93 -31.01 37.21 13.57
CA GLN A 93 -31.08 35.82 14.03
C GLN A 93 -30.92 34.81 12.90
N GLN A 94 -31.52 35.08 11.72
CA GLN A 94 -31.38 34.24 10.55
C GLN A 94 -29.94 34.23 10.02
N ILE A 95 -29.31 35.40 9.88
CA ILE A 95 -27.90 35.53 9.47
C ILE A 95 -26.99 34.81 10.48
N GLN A 96 -27.25 34.94 11.78
CA GLN A 96 -26.46 34.26 12.80
C GLN A 96 -26.57 32.73 12.71
N ARG A 97 -27.75 32.20 12.39
CA ARG A 97 -27.92 30.76 12.11
C ARG A 97 -27.17 30.34 10.84
N GLN A 98 -27.20 31.15 9.80
CA GLN A 98 -26.44 30.89 8.56
C GLN A 98 -24.93 30.88 8.82
N ILE A 99 -24.41 31.81 9.62
CA ILE A 99 -22.99 31.84 10.01
C ILE A 99 -22.60 30.57 10.76
N VAL A 100 -23.42 30.12 11.72
CA VAL A 100 -23.18 28.86 12.44
C VAL A 100 -23.18 27.66 11.50
N LEU A 101 -24.16 27.58 10.60
CA LEU A 101 -24.25 26.50 9.61
C LEU A 101 -22.99 26.45 8.71
N HIS A 102 -22.60 27.59 8.14
CA HIS A 102 -21.41 27.67 7.29
C HIS A 102 -20.13 27.34 8.04
N LYS A 103 -20.02 27.75 9.31
CA LYS A 103 -18.88 27.39 10.17
C LYS A 103 -18.81 25.87 10.35
N THR A 104 -19.91 25.21 10.70
CA THR A 104 -19.96 23.75 10.87
C THR A 104 -19.64 23.02 9.57
N MET A 105 -20.16 23.47 8.43
CA MET A 105 -19.82 22.90 7.12
C MET A 105 -18.32 23.07 6.79
N SER A 106 -17.74 24.23 7.12
CA SER A 106 -16.31 24.48 6.91
C SER A 106 -15.46 23.56 7.78
N GLU A 107 -15.82 23.37 9.05
CA GLU A 107 -15.13 22.47 9.99
C GLU A 107 -15.19 21.01 9.49
N ASP A 108 -16.36 20.49 9.08
CA ASP A 108 -16.49 19.14 8.51
C ASP A 108 -15.65 18.97 7.22
N SER A 109 -15.64 19.99 6.36
CA SER A 109 -14.84 19.94 5.13
C SER A 109 -13.32 19.92 5.42
N GLN A 110 -12.88 20.64 6.45
CA GLN A 110 -11.50 20.64 6.90
C GLN A 110 -11.11 19.28 7.50
N GLU A 111 -11.94 18.72 8.39
CA GLU A 111 -11.69 17.39 8.97
C GLU A 111 -11.62 16.30 7.89
N ARG A 112 -12.45 16.41 6.85
CA ARG A 112 -12.41 15.52 5.68
C ARG A 112 -11.11 15.68 4.89
N ALA A 113 -10.67 16.91 4.62
CA ALA A 113 -9.40 17.17 3.95
C ALA A 113 -8.20 16.62 4.75
N GLU A 114 -8.21 16.78 6.07
CA GLU A 114 -7.17 16.24 6.95
C GLU A 114 -7.15 14.70 6.98
N ARG A 115 -8.33 14.05 6.89
CA ARG A 115 -8.42 12.59 6.74
C ARG A 115 -7.80 12.14 5.42
N TYR A 116 -8.15 12.76 4.31
CA TYR A 116 -7.56 12.43 3.00
C TYR A 116 -6.06 12.69 2.96
N GLN A 117 -5.58 13.76 3.58
CA GLN A 117 -4.15 14.03 3.67
C GLN A 117 -3.41 12.95 4.48
N ARG A 118 -4.02 12.44 5.56
CA ARG A 118 -3.45 11.33 6.34
C ARG A 118 -3.43 10.02 5.54
N GLN A 119 -4.53 9.68 4.87
CA GLN A 119 -4.62 8.50 4.02
C GLN A 119 -3.59 8.54 2.87
N LEU A 120 -3.43 9.71 2.23
CA LEU A 120 -2.42 9.88 1.18
C LEU A 120 -1.00 9.64 1.71
N LYS A 121 -0.67 10.20 2.89
CA LYS A 121 0.64 9.97 3.53
C LYS A 121 0.86 8.49 3.85
N GLU A 122 -0.14 7.81 4.39
CA GLU A 122 -0.07 6.38 4.68
C GLU A 122 0.14 5.55 3.40
N PHE A 123 -0.58 5.87 2.33
CA PHE A 123 -0.42 5.22 1.03
C PHE A 123 0.99 5.42 0.46
N THR A 124 1.52 6.65 0.51
CA THR A 124 2.89 6.91 0.05
C THR A 124 3.94 6.18 0.88
N PHE A 125 3.72 6.03 2.18
CA PHE A 125 4.60 5.27 3.06
C PHE A 125 4.56 3.77 2.70
N LYS A 126 3.36 3.19 2.55
CA LYS A 126 3.19 1.80 2.11
C LYS A 126 3.87 1.55 0.76
N GLN A 127 3.66 2.42 -0.22
CA GLN A 127 4.32 2.33 -1.53
C GLN A 127 5.86 2.40 -1.43
N GLN A 128 6.39 3.24 -0.54
CA GLN A 128 7.83 3.31 -0.30
C GLN A 128 8.36 2.02 0.35
N THR A 129 7.61 1.40 1.27
CA THR A 129 7.96 0.11 1.86
C THR A 129 7.90 -1.00 0.82
N ASP A 130 6.85 -1.04 -0.01
CA ASP A 130 6.67 -2.04 -1.06
C ASP A 130 7.78 -1.96 -2.11
N THR A 131 8.16 -0.76 -2.54
CA THR A 131 9.29 -0.56 -3.46
C THR A 131 10.63 -0.97 -2.83
N SER A 132 10.84 -0.71 -1.54
CA SER A 132 12.03 -1.18 -0.82
C SER A 132 12.09 -2.71 -0.75
N ASN A 133 10.96 -3.34 -0.46
CA ASN A 133 10.81 -4.80 -0.42
C ASN A 133 11.02 -5.41 -1.82
N ALA A 134 10.44 -4.83 -2.87
CA ALA A 134 10.62 -5.27 -4.24
C ALA A 134 12.10 -5.23 -4.66
N ASN A 135 12.81 -4.14 -4.34
CA ASN A 135 14.26 -4.02 -4.59
C ASN A 135 15.08 -5.03 -3.77
N GLN A 136 14.62 -5.44 -2.59
CA GLN A 136 15.27 -6.51 -1.83
C GLN A 136 15.04 -7.88 -2.48
N VAL A 137 13.83 -8.15 -2.95
CA VAL A 137 13.50 -9.40 -3.66
C VAL A 137 14.31 -9.51 -4.95
N GLU A 138 14.42 -8.44 -5.74
CA GLU A 138 15.22 -8.42 -6.97
C GLU A 138 16.70 -8.71 -6.69
N ARG A 139 17.28 -8.09 -5.65
CA ARG A 139 18.67 -8.37 -5.24
C ARG A 139 18.88 -9.83 -4.85
N LEU A 140 17.96 -10.40 -4.05
CA LEU A 140 18.03 -11.80 -3.65
C LEU A 140 17.85 -12.75 -4.85
N GLN A 141 17.02 -12.41 -5.82
CA GLN A 141 16.85 -13.20 -7.04
C GLN A 141 18.13 -13.23 -7.89
N VAL A 142 18.81 -12.09 -8.03
CA VAL A 142 20.11 -12.02 -8.72
C VAL A 142 21.15 -12.89 -7.99
N GLU A 143 21.25 -12.76 -6.66
CA GLU A 143 22.18 -13.57 -5.85
C GLU A 143 21.92 -15.08 -6.00
N VAL A 144 20.65 -15.50 -6.01
CA VAL A 144 20.28 -16.90 -6.26
C VAL A 144 20.69 -17.34 -7.66
N GLY A 145 20.52 -16.49 -8.68
CA GLY A 145 20.97 -16.78 -10.05
C GLY A 145 22.49 -16.94 -10.17
N ASP A 146 23.24 -16.07 -9.50
CA ASP A 146 24.70 -16.15 -9.44
C ASP A 146 25.18 -17.43 -8.75
N LEU A 147 24.58 -17.79 -7.61
CA LEU A 147 24.88 -19.03 -6.89
C LEU A 147 24.54 -20.28 -7.72
N GLN A 148 23.42 -20.28 -8.44
CA GLN A 148 23.06 -21.38 -9.35
C GLN A 148 24.08 -21.54 -10.48
N THR A 149 24.54 -20.43 -11.06
CA THR A 149 25.58 -20.43 -12.10
C THR A 149 26.91 -20.96 -11.56
N LEU A 150 27.29 -20.55 -10.35
CA LEU A 150 28.49 -21.05 -9.67
C LEU A 150 28.42 -22.56 -9.43
N ILE A 151 27.28 -23.07 -8.93
CA ILE A 151 27.08 -24.51 -8.72
C ILE A 151 27.20 -25.28 -10.04
N ALA A 152 26.58 -24.79 -11.11
CA ALA A 152 26.68 -25.43 -12.43
C ALA A 152 28.14 -25.53 -12.90
N LYS A 153 28.93 -24.46 -12.69
CA LYS A 153 30.35 -24.44 -13.01
C LYS A 153 31.15 -25.46 -12.19
N LEU A 154 30.94 -25.49 -10.87
CA LEU A 154 31.62 -26.45 -9.98
C LEU A 154 31.26 -27.91 -10.31
N LEU A 155 30.01 -28.18 -10.69
CA LEU A 155 29.60 -29.52 -11.13
C LEU A 155 30.30 -29.94 -12.43
N GLU A 156 30.49 -29.01 -13.37
CA GLU A 156 31.20 -29.29 -14.62
C GLU A 156 32.70 -29.50 -14.38
N GLU A 157 33.32 -28.68 -13.52
CA GLU A 157 34.71 -28.84 -13.09
C GLU A 157 34.91 -30.22 -12.43
N ASN A 158 33.97 -30.64 -11.56
CA ASN A 158 34.03 -31.95 -10.91
C ASN A 158 33.91 -33.11 -11.92
N ARG A 159 32.96 -33.03 -12.87
CA ARG A 159 32.85 -34.03 -13.96
C ARG A 159 34.11 -34.13 -14.80
N SER A 160 34.74 -33.00 -15.11
CA SER A 160 36.00 -32.95 -15.85
C SER A 160 37.15 -33.59 -15.06
N ALA A 161 37.23 -33.32 -13.75
CA ALA A 161 38.19 -33.94 -12.85
C ALA A 161 37.98 -35.46 -12.73
N GLU A 162 36.73 -35.92 -12.58
CA GLU A 162 36.37 -37.35 -12.57
C GLU A 162 36.80 -38.05 -13.87
N ALA A 163 36.53 -37.44 -15.04
CA ALA A 163 36.92 -37.98 -16.33
C ALA A 163 38.44 -38.10 -16.48
N THR A 164 39.18 -37.07 -16.05
CA THR A 164 40.65 -37.07 -16.07
C THR A 164 41.21 -38.15 -15.14
N SER A 165 40.64 -38.28 -13.94
CA SER A 165 41.04 -39.32 -12.97
C SER A 165 40.77 -40.74 -13.51
N ALA A 166 39.63 -40.96 -14.15
CA ALA A 166 39.30 -42.24 -14.77
C ALA A 166 40.28 -42.59 -15.91
N GLN A 167 40.64 -41.62 -16.75
CA GLN A 167 41.62 -41.79 -17.82
C GLN A 167 43.01 -42.13 -17.27
N LEU A 168 43.46 -41.42 -16.23
CA LEU A 168 44.74 -41.69 -15.56
C LEU A 168 44.76 -43.10 -14.99
N HIS A 169 43.70 -43.52 -14.29
CA HIS A 169 43.58 -44.86 -13.75
C HIS A 169 43.61 -45.96 -14.84
N GLU A 170 42.98 -45.72 -16.00
CA GLU A 170 43.06 -46.65 -17.12
C GLU A 170 44.48 -46.74 -17.69
N SER A 171 45.19 -45.60 -17.78
CA SER A 171 46.60 -45.55 -18.21
C SER A 171 47.50 -46.34 -17.25
N ASP A 172 47.32 -46.15 -15.94
CA ASP A 172 48.07 -46.86 -14.90
C ASP A 172 47.84 -48.37 -14.96
N LEU A 173 46.58 -48.81 -15.12
CA LEU A 173 46.27 -50.23 -15.29
C LEU A 173 46.97 -50.83 -16.52
N LYS A 174 47.05 -50.09 -17.63
CA LYS A 174 47.78 -50.53 -18.84
C LYS A 174 49.29 -50.60 -18.59
N ALA A 175 49.86 -49.60 -17.91
CA ALA A 175 51.28 -49.57 -17.56
C ALA A 175 51.66 -50.72 -16.63
N LEU A 176 50.86 -51.00 -15.60
CA LEU A 176 51.04 -52.15 -14.70
C LEU A 176 50.97 -53.46 -15.48
N ALA A 177 49.96 -53.65 -16.33
CA ALA A 177 49.85 -54.85 -17.15
C ALA A 177 51.05 -55.03 -18.12
N GLN A 178 51.65 -53.95 -18.59
CA GLN A 178 52.87 -54.00 -19.40
C GLN A 178 54.09 -54.39 -18.56
N LYS A 179 54.22 -53.84 -17.35
CA LYS A 179 55.30 -54.19 -16.41
C LYS A 179 55.20 -55.65 -15.98
N ASP A 180 54.01 -56.16 -15.68
CA ASP A 180 53.78 -57.57 -15.36
C ASP A 180 54.20 -58.50 -16.50
N LYS A 181 53.91 -58.12 -17.76
CA LYS A 181 54.40 -58.86 -18.94
C LYS A 181 55.92 -58.86 -19.04
N GLN A 182 56.56 -57.71 -18.77
CA GLN A 182 58.03 -57.61 -18.77
C GLN A 182 58.64 -58.45 -17.64
N LEU A 183 58.06 -58.43 -16.45
CA LEU A 183 58.48 -59.25 -15.32
C LEU A 183 58.35 -60.75 -15.66
N ALA A 184 57.23 -61.19 -16.23
CA ALA A 184 57.06 -62.58 -16.65
C ALA A 184 58.10 -63.04 -17.69
N ILE A 185 58.48 -62.15 -18.63
CA ILE A 185 59.57 -62.42 -19.58
C ILE A 185 60.90 -62.57 -18.84
N LYS A 186 61.20 -61.65 -17.92
CA LYS A 186 62.44 -61.68 -17.12
C LYS A 186 62.52 -62.88 -16.20
N GLU A 187 61.43 -63.28 -15.57
CA GLU A 187 61.34 -64.51 -14.77
C GLU A 187 61.62 -65.74 -15.62
N LYS A 188 61.12 -65.79 -16.86
CA LYS A 188 61.42 -66.86 -17.81
C LYS A 188 62.89 -66.87 -18.21
N GLU A 189 63.47 -65.72 -18.58
CA GLU A 189 64.90 -65.59 -18.89
C GLU A 189 65.77 -66.02 -17.71
N LEU A 190 65.39 -65.65 -16.48
CA LEU A 190 66.11 -66.00 -15.26
C LEU A 190 65.99 -67.50 -14.94
N ALA A 191 64.83 -68.11 -15.17
CA ALA A 191 64.65 -69.55 -15.06
C ALA A 191 65.52 -70.32 -16.07
N GLU A 192 65.57 -69.86 -17.34
CA GLU A 192 66.44 -70.42 -18.38
C GLU A 192 67.93 -70.29 -18.01
N LYS A 193 68.36 -69.12 -17.50
CA LYS A 193 69.72 -68.90 -17.01
C LYS A 193 70.06 -69.78 -15.81
N ASN A 194 69.14 -69.94 -14.86
CA ASN A 194 69.33 -70.83 -13.71
C ASN A 194 69.43 -72.30 -14.14
N GLU A 195 68.66 -72.73 -15.15
CA GLU A 195 68.78 -74.07 -15.72
C GLU A 195 70.15 -74.27 -16.39
N LEU A 196 70.65 -73.28 -17.13
CA LEU A 196 72.01 -73.28 -17.70
C LEU A 196 73.09 -73.34 -16.62
N LEU A 197 72.98 -72.52 -15.57
CA LEU A 197 73.88 -72.57 -14.42
C LEU A 197 73.87 -73.94 -13.74
N ALA A 198 72.69 -74.54 -13.53
CA ALA A 198 72.58 -75.88 -12.96
C ALA A 198 73.27 -76.95 -13.84
N LYS A 199 73.19 -76.83 -15.17
CA LYS A 199 73.93 -77.70 -16.11
C LYS A 199 75.44 -77.52 -15.98
N ILE A 200 75.93 -76.29 -15.98
CA ILE A 200 77.37 -75.97 -15.80
C ILE A 200 77.88 -76.49 -14.45
N CYS A 201 77.16 -76.25 -13.35
CA CYS A 201 77.53 -76.76 -12.04
C CYS A 201 77.60 -78.30 -12.01
N LYS A 202 76.70 -78.99 -12.72
CA LYS A 202 76.74 -80.45 -12.84
C LYS A 202 77.97 -80.92 -13.63
N GLU A 203 78.28 -80.28 -14.75
CA GLU A 203 79.48 -80.56 -15.56
C GLU A 203 80.78 -80.33 -14.77
N LEU A 204 80.80 -79.34 -13.88
CA LEU A 204 81.94 -79.05 -12.98
C LEU A 204 82.10 -80.06 -11.84
N VAL A 205 81.01 -80.68 -11.36
CA VAL A 205 81.05 -81.69 -10.29
C VAL A 205 81.41 -83.08 -10.85
N ASP A 206 81.02 -83.37 -12.10
CA ASP A 206 81.31 -84.63 -12.77
C ASP A 206 82.69 -84.63 -13.50
N GLY A 207 83.41 -83.49 -13.51
CA GLY A 207 84.75 -83.33 -14.09
C GLY A 207 85.89 -83.66 -13.12
N ASP A 208 86.51 -84.83 -13.31
CA ASP A 208 87.71 -85.29 -12.60
C ASP A 208 88.95 -84.47 -13.04
N GLU A 209 89.74 -83.97 -12.07
CA GLU A 209 91.06 -83.32 -12.17
C GLU A 209 91.32 -82.32 -13.34
N ASN A 210 90.69 -81.13 -13.34
CA ASN A 210 91.12 -80.02 -14.20
C ASN A 210 91.40 -78.69 -13.47
N ASP A 211 92.41 -78.00 -13.99
CA ASP A 211 93.14 -76.84 -13.48
C ASP A 211 92.24 -75.63 -13.08
N PRO A 212 92.36 -75.06 -11.87
CA PRO A 212 91.48 -73.99 -11.37
C PRO A 212 91.61 -72.63 -12.10
N ALA A 213 92.48 -72.51 -13.11
CA ALA A 213 92.69 -71.26 -13.83
C ALA A 213 91.67 -71.01 -14.97
N GLU A 214 91.12 -72.06 -15.60
CA GLU A 214 90.14 -71.90 -16.71
C GLU A 214 88.70 -71.64 -16.22
N LEU A 215 88.42 -71.95 -14.96
CA LEU A 215 87.11 -71.75 -14.32
C LEU A 215 86.78 -70.27 -14.04
N ASN A 216 87.80 -69.43 -13.88
CA ASN A 216 87.64 -68.01 -13.57
C ASN A 216 87.18 -67.18 -14.78
N ASP A 217 87.55 -67.59 -16.00
CA ASP A 217 87.24 -66.85 -17.23
C ASP A 217 85.79 -67.07 -17.69
N ALA A 218 85.27 -68.30 -17.53
CA ALA A 218 83.88 -68.63 -17.83
C ALA A 218 82.87 -67.96 -16.88
N CYS A 219 83.23 -67.78 -15.60
CA CYS A 219 82.39 -67.03 -14.66
C CYS A 219 82.40 -65.53 -14.97
N SER A 220 83.54 -64.96 -15.39
CA SER A 220 83.67 -63.53 -15.71
C SER A 220 82.75 -63.09 -16.86
N LEU A 221 82.54 -63.97 -17.85
CA LEU A 221 81.70 -63.69 -19.03
C LEU A 221 80.19 -63.66 -18.73
N MET A 222 79.75 -64.33 -17.66
CA MET A 222 78.33 -64.39 -17.29
C MET A 222 77.84 -63.16 -16.49
N PHE A 223 78.77 -62.34 -15.98
CA PHE A 223 78.45 -61.14 -15.18
C PHE A 223 78.60 -59.81 -15.94
N SER A 224 79.18 -59.80 -17.15
CA SER A 224 79.43 -58.56 -17.92
C SER A 224 78.22 -58.01 -18.68
N ASP A 225 77.13 -58.77 -18.84
CA ASP A 225 75.98 -58.38 -19.68
C ASP A 225 74.77 -57.84 -18.90
N THR A 226 74.88 -57.58 -17.59
CA THR A 226 73.76 -57.10 -16.76
C THR A 226 73.67 -55.57 -16.60
N GLU A 227 74.54 -54.77 -17.22
CA GLU A 227 74.70 -53.35 -16.88
C GLU A 227 74.01 -52.32 -17.81
N THR A 228 73.28 -52.74 -18.85
CA THR A 228 72.81 -51.82 -19.93
C THR A 228 71.29 -51.77 -20.13
N LEU A 229 70.50 -51.79 -19.06
CA LEU A 229 69.04 -51.62 -19.17
C LEU A 229 68.42 -50.86 -17.98
N VAL A 230 69.06 -49.78 -17.53
CA VAL A 230 68.40 -48.72 -16.76
C VAL A 230 67.81 -47.74 -17.77
N GLY A 231 66.63 -48.11 -18.30
CA GLY A 231 65.83 -47.23 -19.14
C GLY A 231 65.40 -45.98 -18.38
N ASP A 232 65.28 -44.88 -19.11
CA ASP A 232 64.99 -43.51 -18.68
C ASP A 232 64.12 -43.39 -17.41
N PRO A 233 64.41 -42.43 -16.51
CA PRO A 233 63.57 -42.08 -15.38
C PRO A 233 62.33 -41.32 -15.88
N SER A 234 61.46 -42.04 -16.59
CA SER A 234 60.14 -41.55 -16.98
C SER A 234 59.21 -41.76 -15.79
N GLU A 235 59.06 -40.69 -15.01
CA GLU A 235 58.05 -40.48 -13.96
C GLU A 235 58.22 -41.39 -12.74
N ASP A 236 58.89 -40.85 -11.73
CA ASP A 236 59.02 -41.45 -10.40
C ASP A 236 57.61 -41.76 -9.85
N PRO A 237 57.26 -43.05 -9.61
CA PRO A 237 55.91 -43.45 -9.19
C PRO A 237 55.46 -42.77 -7.88
N LEU A 238 56.40 -42.28 -7.07
CA LEU A 238 56.09 -41.46 -5.90
C LEU A 238 55.49 -40.09 -6.26
N VAL A 239 55.90 -39.48 -7.38
CA VAL A 239 55.36 -38.20 -7.85
C VAL A 239 53.92 -38.37 -8.33
N MET A 240 53.63 -39.41 -9.10
CA MET A 240 52.27 -39.76 -9.53
C MET A 240 51.35 -40.09 -8.35
N GLN A 241 51.88 -40.81 -7.35
CA GLN A 241 51.11 -41.12 -6.14
C GLN A 241 50.81 -39.86 -5.31
N GLN A 242 51.75 -38.92 -5.24
CA GLN A 242 51.53 -37.64 -4.55
C GLN A 242 50.49 -36.78 -5.27
N GLU A 243 50.57 -36.66 -6.60
CA GLU A 243 49.60 -35.92 -7.40
C GLU A 243 48.18 -36.49 -7.24
N ARG A 244 48.04 -37.82 -7.14
CA ARG A 244 46.76 -38.48 -6.86
C ARG A 244 46.21 -38.15 -5.47
N ILE A 245 47.07 -38.08 -4.45
CA ILE A 245 46.66 -37.69 -3.10
C ILE A 245 46.18 -36.24 -3.10
N ASP A 246 46.90 -35.35 -3.78
CA ASP A 246 46.55 -33.94 -3.89
C ASP A 246 45.22 -33.73 -4.62
N LEU A 247 44.97 -34.46 -5.72
CA LEU A 247 43.68 -34.44 -6.43
C LEU A 247 42.52 -34.98 -5.58
N MET A 248 42.72 -36.07 -4.83
CA MET A 248 41.68 -36.55 -3.90
C MET A 248 41.38 -35.52 -2.81
N GLN A 249 42.40 -34.86 -2.29
CA GLN A 249 42.24 -33.82 -1.27
C GLN A 249 41.45 -32.63 -1.82
N GLN A 250 41.76 -32.20 -3.05
CA GLN A 250 41.04 -31.14 -3.73
C GLN A 250 39.56 -31.50 -3.98
N ASN A 251 39.27 -32.74 -4.38
CA ASN A 251 37.90 -33.19 -4.56
C ASN A 251 37.11 -33.20 -3.25
N LEU A 252 37.75 -33.62 -2.14
CA LEU A 252 37.12 -33.60 -0.82
C LEU A 252 36.79 -32.16 -0.37
N ASP A 253 37.69 -31.22 -0.63
CA ASP A 253 37.48 -29.81 -0.32
C ASP A 253 36.37 -29.18 -1.18
N LEU A 254 36.27 -29.57 -2.46
CA LEU A 254 35.19 -29.15 -3.36
C LEU A 254 33.82 -29.70 -2.91
N GLU A 255 33.75 -30.98 -2.51
CA GLU A 255 32.51 -31.58 -1.97
C GLU A 255 32.03 -30.82 -0.72
N LYS A 256 32.95 -30.44 0.15
CA LYS A 256 32.64 -29.64 1.34
C LYS A 256 32.09 -28.26 0.97
N GLN A 257 32.71 -27.57 0.01
CA GLN A 257 32.21 -26.27 -0.46
C GLN A 257 30.80 -26.38 -1.09
N ILE A 258 30.53 -27.43 -1.86
CA ILE A 258 29.21 -27.70 -2.43
C ILE A 258 28.17 -27.92 -1.32
N GLN A 259 28.54 -28.63 -0.24
CA GLN A 259 27.65 -28.86 0.89
C GLN A 259 27.34 -27.56 1.66
N ASP A 260 28.35 -26.73 1.94
CA ASP A 260 28.18 -25.43 2.61
C ASP A 260 27.27 -24.49 1.79
N LEU A 261 27.42 -24.46 0.45
CA LEU A 261 26.56 -23.68 -0.44
C LEU A 261 25.10 -24.17 -0.43
N LYS A 262 24.87 -25.48 -0.39
CA LYS A 262 23.51 -26.04 -0.27
C LYS A 262 22.84 -25.64 1.04
N GLU A 263 23.59 -25.63 2.14
CA GLU A 263 23.09 -25.19 3.44
C GLU A 263 22.74 -23.70 3.44
N GLN A 264 23.58 -22.86 2.83
CA GLN A 264 23.26 -21.43 2.66
C GLN A 264 21.96 -21.24 1.87
N ILE A 265 21.79 -21.87 0.71
CA ILE A 265 20.56 -21.76 -0.10
C ILE A 265 19.33 -22.17 0.70
N THR A 266 19.44 -23.24 1.50
CA THR A 266 18.33 -23.73 2.33
C THR A 266 17.97 -22.70 3.41
N ALA A 267 18.96 -22.04 4.01
CA ALA A 267 18.75 -20.97 4.97
C ALA A 267 18.11 -19.73 4.33
N THR A 268 18.60 -19.26 3.17
CA THR A 268 18.04 -18.09 2.48
C THR A 268 16.60 -18.35 2.02
N LYS A 269 16.30 -19.57 1.54
CA LYS A 269 14.95 -19.97 1.16
C LYS A 269 14.00 -19.95 2.37
N SER A 270 14.43 -20.48 3.51
CA SER A 270 13.65 -20.42 4.75
C SER A 270 13.42 -18.99 5.22
N GLN A 271 14.39 -18.09 5.04
CA GLN A 271 14.21 -16.67 5.35
C GLN A 271 13.16 -16.05 4.43
N LEU A 272 13.23 -16.30 3.11
CA LEU A 272 12.25 -15.82 2.15
C LEU A 272 10.83 -16.28 2.49
N ASP A 273 10.65 -17.57 2.81
CA ASP A 273 9.35 -18.13 3.20
C ASP A 273 8.80 -17.50 4.49
N GLN A 274 9.67 -17.19 5.47
CA GLN A 274 9.30 -16.46 6.67
C GLN A 274 8.87 -15.03 6.36
N THR A 275 9.60 -14.30 5.52
CA THR A 275 9.23 -12.92 5.15
C THR A 275 7.90 -12.86 4.39
N CYS A 276 7.65 -13.82 3.49
CA CYS A 276 6.38 -13.96 2.79
C CYS A 276 5.22 -14.31 3.75
N SER A 277 5.49 -15.15 4.75
CA SER A 277 4.50 -15.53 5.77
C SER A 277 4.19 -14.38 6.74
N SER A 278 5.19 -13.57 7.12
CA SER A 278 4.97 -12.39 7.97
C SER A 278 4.16 -11.31 7.26
N LEU A 279 4.39 -11.11 5.95
CA LEU A 279 3.56 -10.24 5.10
C LEU A 279 2.10 -10.73 5.06
N SER A 280 1.89 -12.04 5.12
CA SER A 280 0.54 -12.63 5.12
C SER A 280 -0.14 -12.54 6.50
N HIS A 281 0.60 -12.55 7.60
CA HIS A 281 0.04 -12.54 8.96
C HIS A 281 -0.28 -11.14 9.52
N GLU A 282 0.44 -10.09 9.11
CA GLU A 282 0.09 -8.70 9.48
C GLU A 282 -1.29 -8.25 8.93
N GLN A 283 -1.86 -8.99 7.98
CA GLN A 283 -3.23 -8.77 7.47
C GLN A 283 -4.36 -9.48 8.26
N THR A 284 -4.08 -10.24 9.31
CA THR A 284 -5.07 -11.21 9.86
C THR A 284 -5.82 -10.83 11.15
N ASN A 285 -5.55 -9.70 11.80
CA ASN A 285 -6.21 -9.36 13.07
C ASN A 285 -7.26 -8.23 12.96
N SER A 286 -8.46 -8.61 12.45
CA SER A 286 -9.79 -7.94 12.39
C SER A 286 -9.95 -6.74 11.44
N PRO A 287 -10.95 -6.65 10.52
CA PRO A 287 -12.26 -7.32 10.38
C PRO A 287 -12.37 -8.17 9.08
N THR A 288 -11.79 -9.37 9.07
CA THR A 288 -11.45 -10.13 7.85
C THR A 288 -12.61 -10.75 7.07
N ARG A 289 -13.81 -10.88 7.65
CA ARG A 289 -14.93 -11.52 6.91
C ARG A 289 -15.55 -10.59 5.87
N HIS A 290 -15.62 -9.29 6.16
CA HIS A 290 -16.13 -8.29 5.21
C HIS A 290 -15.11 -8.00 4.12
N GLU A 291 -13.84 -7.85 4.47
CA GLU A 291 -12.77 -7.59 3.50
C GLU A 291 -12.51 -8.81 2.59
N GLY A 292 -12.60 -10.04 3.14
CA GLY A 292 -12.57 -11.28 2.37
C GLY A 292 -13.75 -11.43 1.41
N GLN A 293 -14.97 -11.06 1.85
CA GLN A 293 -16.14 -11.05 0.96
C GLN A 293 -16.08 -9.96 -0.09
N LEU A 294 -15.54 -8.78 0.25
CA LEU A 294 -15.37 -7.68 -0.69
C LEU A 294 -14.29 -7.99 -1.73
N SER A 295 -13.13 -8.50 -1.33
CA SER A 295 -12.09 -8.94 -2.25
C SER A 295 -12.58 -10.07 -3.17
N ALA A 296 -13.30 -11.06 -2.64
CA ALA A 296 -13.95 -12.08 -3.47
C ALA A 296 -14.99 -11.48 -4.44
N SER A 297 -15.75 -10.48 -3.99
CA SER A 297 -16.70 -9.73 -4.82
C SER A 297 -16.00 -8.98 -5.95
N VAL A 298 -14.98 -8.18 -5.63
CA VAL A 298 -14.18 -7.44 -6.61
C VAL A 298 -13.50 -8.38 -7.60
N ILE A 299 -12.91 -9.48 -7.13
CA ILE A 299 -12.26 -10.48 -7.99
C ILE A 299 -13.29 -11.12 -8.94
N SER A 300 -14.49 -11.43 -8.45
CA SER A 300 -15.53 -12.04 -9.29
C SER A 300 -16.15 -11.07 -10.30
N GLU A 301 -16.22 -9.77 -10.01
CA GLU A 301 -16.57 -8.73 -11.00
C GLU A 301 -15.45 -8.45 -12.00
N MET A 302 -14.19 -8.43 -11.55
CA MET A 302 -13.05 -8.06 -12.39
C MET A 302 -12.65 -9.18 -13.37
N LYS A 303 -12.92 -10.44 -13.03
CA LYS A 303 -12.62 -11.62 -13.87
C LYS A 303 -13.33 -11.61 -15.23
N PRO A 304 -14.67 -11.48 -15.34
CA PRO A 304 -15.36 -11.40 -16.63
C PRO A 304 -14.95 -10.15 -17.41
N LEU A 305 -14.70 -9.02 -16.73
CA LEU A 305 -14.24 -7.81 -17.39
C LEU A 305 -12.83 -7.95 -18.00
N ASN A 306 -11.91 -8.62 -17.30
CA ASN A 306 -10.58 -8.94 -17.84
C ASN A 306 -10.69 -9.90 -19.05
N ARG A 307 -11.59 -10.89 -19.00
CA ARG A 307 -11.87 -11.75 -20.17
C ARG A 307 -12.38 -10.95 -21.36
N PHE A 308 -13.30 -10.01 -21.13
CA PHE A 308 -13.79 -9.09 -22.15
C PHE A 308 -12.63 -8.32 -22.80
N TYR A 309 -11.82 -7.59 -22.01
CA TYR A 309 -10.72 -6.80 -22.57
C TYR A 309 -9.66 -7.66 -23.29
N LYS A 310 -9.41 -8.88 -22.81
CA LYS A 310 -8.54 -9.83 -23.49
C LYS A 310 -9.10 -10.24 -24.85
N ALA A 311 -10.40 -10.54 -24.93
CA ALA A 311 -11.07 -10.86 -26.19
C ALA A 311 -11.06 -9.66 -27.15
N VAL A 312 -11.36 -8.44 -26.66
CA VAL A 312 -11.25 -7.19 -27.42
C VAL A 312 -9.85 -7.00 -27.99
N SER A 313 -8.80 -7.19 -27.17
CA SER A 313 -7.42 -7.07 -27.63
C SER A 313 -7.08 -8.10 -28.71
N GLN A 314 -7.56 -9.34 -28.58
CA GLN A 314 -7.38 -10.37 -29.61
C GLN A 314 -8.08 -10.01 -30.93
N ILE A 315 -9.29 -9.44 -30.86
CA ILE A 315 -10.03 -8.96 -32.04
C ILE A 315 -9.28 -7.82 -32.72
N VAL A 316 -8.83 -6.81 -31.97
CA VAL A 316 -8.07 -5.67 -32.51
C VAL A 316 -6.77 -6.15 -33.15
N ASN A 317 -6.04 -7.07 -32.50
CA ASN A 317 -4.82 -7.65 -33.06
C ASN A 317 -5.10 -8.47 -34.32
N ALA A 318 -6.19 -9.23 -34.36
CA ALA A 318 -6.60 -9.95 -35.56
C ALA A 318 -6.91 -8.99 -36.71
N PHE A 319 -7.63 -7.89 -36.45
CA PHE A 319 -7.83 -6.83 -37.45
C PHE A 319 -6.51 -6.21 -37.92
N ALA A 320 -5.61 -5.87 -36.99
CA ALA A 320 -4.29 -5.34 -37.34
C ALA A 320 -3.51 -6.30 -38.22
N MET A 321 -3.51 -7.60 -37.90
CA MET A 321 -2.87 -8.64 -38.73
C MET A 321 -3.51 -8.76 -40.12
N ILE A 322 -4.83 -8.62 -40.26
CA ILE A 322 -5.48 -8.63 -41.59
C ILE A 322 -4.95 -7.48 -42.46
N PHE A 323 -4.71 -6.31 -41.88
CA PHE A 323 -4.17 -5.15 -42.63
C PHE A 323 -2.65 -5.21 -42.83
N GLN A 324 -1.92 -5.96 -42.01
CA GLN A 324 -0.46 -6.14 -42.10
C GLN A 324 -0.04 -7.40 -42.87
N ALA A 325 -0.98 -8.32 -43.13
CA ALA A 325 -0.70 -9.58 -43.81
C ALA A 325 -0.23 -9.30 -45.25
N THR A 326 1.03 -9.64 -45.52
CA THR A 326 1.62 -9.60 -46.87
C THR A 326 1.29 -10.85 -47.68
N SER A 327 0.75 -11.89 -47.04
CA SER A 327 0.33 -13.13 -47.67
C SER A 327 -1.06 -13.59 -47.18
N ALA A 328 -1.81 -14.25 -48.07
CA ALA A 328 -3.15 -14.76 -47.77
C ALA A 328 -3.16 -15.86 -46.68
N ASN A 329 -2.02 -16.50 -46.41
CA ASN A 329 -1.91 -17.56 -45.40
C ASN A 329 -1.78 -17.00 -43.98
N ASP A 330 -1.46 -15.71 -43.82
CA ASP A 330 -1.27 -15.05 -42.53
C ASP A 330 -2.57 -14.40 -42.02
N ILE A 331 -3.63 -14.43 -42.83
CA ILE A 331 -4.93 -13.84 -42.50
C ILE A 331 -5.67 -14.78 -41.52
N PRO A 332 -5.99 -14.33 -40.30
CA PRO A 332 -6.79 -15.11 -39.36
C PRO A 332 -8.13 -15.52 -39.99
N SER A 333 -8.55 -16.77 -39.79
CA SER A 333 -9.83 -17.24 -40.32
C SER A 333 -11.00 -16.40 -39.77
N LEU A 334 -11.94 -16.01 -40.64
CA LEU A 334 -13.11 -15.20 -40.26
C LEU A 334 -13.98 -15.88 -39.19
N SER A 335 -14.04 -17.21 -39.20
CA SER A 335 -14.73 -17.98 -38.16
C SER A 335 -14.08 -17.81 -36.78
N HIS A 336 -12.75 -17.69 -36.72
CA HIS A 336 -12.04 -17.41 -35.47
C HIS A 336 -12.37 -16.01 -34.95
N LEU A 337 -12.40 -15.00 -35.83
CA LEU A 337 -12.75 -13.63 -35.45
C LEU A 337 -14.19 -13.52 -34.92
N GLY A 338 -15.14 -14.20 -35.59
CA GLY A 338 -16.53 -14.29 -35.12
C GLY A 338 -16.63 -14.93 -33.74
N ALA A 339 -15.95 -16.06 -33.52
CA ALA A 339 -15.92 -16.73 -32.22
C ALA A 339 -15.32 -15.84 -31.10
N GLN A 340 -14.34 -15.00 -31.40
CA GLN A 340 -13.77 -14.05 -30.44
C GLN A 340 -14.76 -12.92 -30.09
N LEU A 341 -15.52 -12.44 -31.08
CA LEU A 341 -16.54 -11.43 -30.88
C LEU A 341 -17.68 -11.95 -30.00
N ASP A 342 -18.14 -13.19 -30.27
CA ASP A 342 -19.13 -13.88 -29.45
C ASP A 342 -18.61 -14.11 -28.02
N MET A 343 -17.32 -14.44 -27.87
CA MET A 343 -16.68 -14.62 -26.55
C MET A 343 -16.58 -13.29 -25.78
N ALA A 344 -16.27 -12.19 -26.45
CA ALA A 344 -16.27 -10.86 -25.84
C ALA A 344 -17.67 -10.47 -25.37
N GLN A 345 -18.68 -10.64 -26.23
CA GLN A 345 -20.09 -10.39 -25.91
C GLN A 345 -20.53 -11.18 -24.69
N HIS A 346 -20.30 -12.50 -24.68
CA HIS A 346 -20.65 -13.37 -23.57
C HIS A 346 -19.95 -12.98 -22.26
N ALA A 347 -18.69 -12.54 -22.32
CA ALA A 347 -17.96 -12.10 -21.13
C ALA A 347 -18.50 -10.79 -20.55
N LEU A 348 -18.99 -9.87 -21.39
CA LEU A 348 -19.65 -8.65 -20.92
C LEU A 348 -21.02 -8.96 -20.31
N ASP A 349 -21.79 -9.87 -20.91
CA ASP A 349 -23.08 -10.30 -20.38
C ASP A 349 -22.91 -10.98 -19.00
N GLU A 350 -21.93 -11.88 -18.85
CA GLU A 350 -21.55 -12.47 -17.55
C GLU A 350 -21.21 -11.40 -16.49
N TYR A 351 -20.47 -10.36 -16.89
CA TYR A 351 -20.14 -9.24 -15.99
C TYR A 351 -21.39 -8.50 -15.53
N MET A 352 -22.31 -8.18 -16.44
CA MET A 352 -23.54 -7.44 -16.11
C MET A 352 -24.44 -8.25 -15.17
N ASP A 353 -24.52 -9.56 -15.36
CA ASP A 353 -25.25 -10.46 -14.46
C ASP A 353 -24.63 -10.49 -13.06
N ILE A 354 -23.29 -10.63 -12.97
CA ILE A 354 -22.56 -10.61 -11.69
C ILE A 354 -22.75 -9.26 -10.99
N LYS A 355 -22.60 -8.15 -11.71
CA LYS A 355 -22.82 -6.80 -11.19
C LYS A 355 -24.23 -6.61 -10.63
N ASN A 356 -25.25 -7.07 -11.34
CA ASN A 356 -26.64 -6.97 -10.87
C ASN A 356 -26.87 -7.81 -9.60
N MET A 357 -26.31 -9.02 -9.54
CA MET A 357 -26.36 -9.88 -8.35
C MET A 357 -25.63 -9.26 -7.15
N MET A 358 -24.47 -8.66 -7.38
CA MET A 358 -23.67 -7.96 -6.37
C MET A 358 -24.40 -6.74 -5.84
N ARG A 359 -24.92 -5.88 -6.73
CA ARG A 359 -25.64 -4.66 -6.34
C ARG A 359 -26.83 -4.98 -5.44
N ALA A 360 -27.58 -6.04 -5.75
CA ALA A 360 -28.67 -6.53 -4.90
C ALA A 360 -28.19 -7.04 -3.52
N SER A 361 -27.01 -7.68 -3.46
CA SER A 361 -26.44 -8.21 -2.22
C SER A 361 -25.85 -7.12 -1.31
N ILE A 362 -25.55 -5.94 -1.86
CA ILE A 362 -24.80 -4.90 -1.14
C ILE A 362 -25.64 -3.65 -0.80
N GLU A 363 -26.86 -3.49 -1.33
CA GLU A 363 -27.81 -2.53 -0.75
C GLU A 363 -28.08 -2.79 0.75
N GLU A 364 -27.71 -3.97 1.24
CA GLU A 364 -27.76 -4.39 2.65
C GLU A 364 -26.52 -3.95 3.47
N TRP A 365 -25.44 -3.47 2.85
CA TRP A 365 -24.22 -3.05 3.57
C TRP A 365 -24.21 -1.54 3.86
N SER A 366 -23.58 -1.18 4.98
CA SER A 366 -23.51 0.19 5.51
C SER A 366 -23.05 1.20 4.46
N LYS A 367 -23.79 2.31 4.34
CA LYS A 367 -23.49 3.44 3.44
C LYS A 367 -22.23 4.22 3.81
N ASP A 368 -21.59 3.92 4.93
CA ASP A 368 -20.54 4.75 5.50
C ASP A 368 -19.11 4.37 5.05
N ASP A 369 -18.94 3.32 4.25
CA ASP A 369 -17.62 2.89 3.79
C ASP A 369 -17.24 3.53 2.45
N MET A 370 -16.60 4.70 2.54
CA MET A 370 -16.22 5.54 1.39
C MET A 370 -15.24 4.85 0.43
N ASP A 371 -14.37 3.98 0.94
CA ASP A 371 -13.38 3.29 0.10
C ASP A 371 -14.07 2.24 -0.79
N HIS A 372 -15.13 1.60 -0.29
CA HIS A 372 -15.98 0.72 -1.10
C HIS A 372 -16.78 1.47 -2.17
N ILE A 373 -17.23 2.69 -1.86
CA ILE A 373 -17.93 3.53 -2.84
C ILE A 373 -16.98 3.95 -3.96
N ALA A 374 -15.73 4.32 -3.63
CA ALA A 374 -14.72 4.72 -4.61
C ALA A 374 -14.34 3.56 -5.55
N LEU A 375 -13.98 2.39 -5.00
CA LEU A 375 -13.61 1.21 -5.79
C LEU A 375 -14.75 0.77 -6.74
N ARG A 376 -16.01 0.93 -6.31
CA ARG A 376 -17.16 0.64 -7.16
C ARG A 376 -17.38 1.65 -8.26
N SER A 377 -17.16 2.93 -7.98
CA SER A 377 -17.20 3.94 -9.02
C SER A 377 -16.21 3.59 -10.13
N GLU A 378 -15.00 3.16 -9.77
CA GLU A 378 -14.00 2.73 -10.74
C GLU A 378 -14.43 1.48 -11.53
N LEU A 379 -15.00 0.47 -10.87
CA LEU A 379 -15.56 -0.70 -11.56
C LEU A 379 -16.74 -0.34 -12.49
N ASP A 380 -17.59 0.59 -12.09
CA ASP A 380 -18.71 1.09 -12.90
C ASP A 380 -18.21 1.90 -14.11
N ASP A 381 -17.15 2.68 -13.96
CA ASP A 381 -16.50 3.40 -15.05
C ASP A 381 -15.85 2.41 -16.04
N LEU A 382 -15.18 1.37 -15.53
CA LEU A 382 -14.55 0.31 -16.33
C LEU A 382 -15.61 -0.48 -17.12
N ALA A 383 -16.74 -0.79 -16.49
CA ALA A 383 -17.88 -1.43 -17.15
C ALA A 383 -18.53 -0.56 -18.24
N SER A 384 -18.66 0.74 -17.96
CA SER A 384 -19.19 1.70 -18.92
C SER A 384 -18.26 1.80 -20.13
N SER A 385 -16.94 1.84 -19.89
CA SER A 385 -15.91 1.77 -20.93
C SER A 385 -16.01 0.47 -21.72
N ALA A 386 -16.16 -0.68 -21.07
CA ALA A 386 -16.31 -1.98 -21.73
C ALA A 386 -17.55 -2.02 -22.64
N THR A 387 -18.68 -1.50 -22.16
CA THR A 387 -19.92 -1.40 -22.94
C THR A 387 -19.74 -0.52 -24.17
N GLU A 388 -19.09 0.64 -24.02
CA GLU A 388 -18.79 1.53 -25.14
C GLU A 388 -17.83 0.88 -26.14
N SER A 389 -16.80 0.18 -25.66
CA SER A 389 -15.87 -0.60 -26.49
C SER A 389 -16.60 -1.69 -27.27
N GLN A 390 -17.57 -2.37 -26.68
CA GLN A 390 -18.36 -3.40 -27.35
C GLN A 390 -19.23 -2.83 -28.48
N ILE A 391 -19.93 -1.71 -28.22
CA ILE A 391 -20.71 -1.00 -29.25
C ILE A 391 -19.79 -0.61 -30.42
N LYS A 392 -18.60 -0.07 -30.13
CA LYS A 392 -17.61 0.28 -31.16
C LYS A 392 -17.13 -0.95 -31.94
N LEU A 393 -16.88 -2.06 -31.27
CA LEU A 393 -16.49 -3.32 -31.91
C LEU A 393 -17.59 -3.87 -32.81
N GLU A 394 -18.85 -3.82 -32.41
CA GLU A 394 -19.98 -4.22 -33.24
C GLU A 394 -20.09 -3.37 -34.50
N VAL A 395 -19.92 -2.05 -34.37
CA VAL A 395 -19.91 -1.12 -35.52
C VAL A 395 -18.75 -1.44 -36.47
N ILE A 396 -17.55 -1.68 -35.93
CA ILE A 396 -16.37 -2.08 -36.73
C ILE A 396 -16.63 -3.40 -37.43
N ASN A 397 -17.13 -4.41 -36.71
CA ASN A 397 -17.43 -5.72 -37.26
C ASN A 397 -18.46 -5.62 -38.39
N MET A 398 -19.56 -4.90 -38.19
CA MET A 398 -20.59 -4.66 -39.20
C MET A 398 -20.04 -3.89 -40.41
N GLY A 399 -19.21 -2.87 -40.19
CA GLY A 399 -18.53 -2.13 -41.25
C GLY A 399 -17.59 -3.02 -42.06
N PHE A 400 -16.82 -3.87 -41.37
CA PHE A 400 -15.93 -4.84 -41.98
C PHE A 400 -16.67 -5.89 -42.82
N TRP A 401 -17.77 -6.45 -42.31
CA TRP A 401 -18.61 -7.37 -43.08
C TRP A 401 -19.24 -6.69 -44.30
N THR A 402 -19.68 -5.45 -44.15
CA THR A 402 -20.20 -4.66 -45.27
C THR A 402 -19.12 -4.47 -46.34
N PHE A 403 -17.90 -4.15 -45.94
CA PHE A 403 -16.75 -4.02 -46.82
C PHE A 403 -16.39 -5.34 -47.52
N LEU A 404 -16.29 -6.45 -46.78
CA LEU A 404 -16.03 -7.78 -47.37
C LEU A 404 -17.11 -8.19 -48.37
N ASN A 405 -18.39 -7.94 -48.04
CA ASN A 405 -19.49 -8.20 -48.94
C ASN A 405 -19.36 -7.34 -50.21
N GLN A 406 -19.05 -6.04 -50.09
CA GLN A 406 -18.82 -5.16 -51.23
C GLN A 406 -17.65 -5.64 -52.12
N LEU A 407 -16.54 -6.08 -51.52
CA LEU A 407 -15.42 -6.67 -52.26
C LEU A 407 -15.82 -7.95 -53.02
N SER A 408 -16.72 -8.76 -52.45
CA SER A 408 -17.24 -9.95 -53.12
C SER A 408 -18.15 -9.62 -54.32
N TYR A 409 -18.87 -8.49 -54.27
CA TYR A 409 -19.79 -8.06 -55.32
C TYR A 409 -19.12 -7.22 -56.42
N ASP A 410 -18.04 -6.50 -56.10
CA ASP A 410 -17.28 -5.70 -57.08
C ASP A 410 -15.79 -6.10 -57.13
N PRO A 411 -15.41 -7.02 -58.04
CA PRO A 411 -14.03 -7.45 -58.23
C PRO A 411 -13.06 -6.31 -58.60
N LYS A 412 -13.57 -5.19 -59.16
CA LYS A 412 -12.72 -4.03 -59.47
C LYS A 412 -12.25 -3.32 -58.21
N MET A 413 -13.04 -3.37 -57.14
CA MET A 413 -12.68 -2.75 -55.87
C MET A 413 -11.48 -3.46 -55.22
N LEU A 414 -11.42 -4.80 -55.31
CA LEU A 414 -10.25 -5.60 -54.92
C LEU A 414 -9.00 -5.22 -55.72
N SER A 415 -9.14 -5.07 -57.04
CA SER A 415 -8.01 -4.65 -57.90
C SER A 415 -7.51 -3.24 -57.57
N ASN A 416 -8.40 -2.31 -57.26
CA ASN A 416 -8.03 -0.94 -56.88
C ASN A 416 -7.36 -0.89 -55.50
N LEU A 417 -7.84 -1.69 -54.54
CA LEU A 417 -7.25 -1.79 -53.20
C LEU A 417 -5.82 -2.35 -53.27
N ASN A 418 -5.61 -3.41 -54.05
CA ASN A 418 -4.27 -3.97 -54.27
C ASN A 418 -3.34 -2.98 -54.98
N GLY A 419 -3.85 -2.21 -55.95
CA GLY A 419 -3.08 -1.14 -56.60
C GLY A 419 -2.61 -0.08 -55.60
N ALA A 420 -3.52 0.39 -54.74
CA ALA A 420 -3.21 1.41 -53.72
C ALA A 420 -2.23 0.91 -52.65
N LEU A 421 -2.33 -0.36 -52.23
CA LEU A 421 -1.38 -0.96 -51.27
C LEU A 421 0.03 -1.09 -51.87
N CYS A 422 0.14 -1.53 -53.12
CA CYS A 422 1.43 -1.60 -53.83
C CYS A 422 2.09 -0.23 -54.03
N ASP A 423 1.30 0.83 -54.21
CA ASP A 423 1.81 2.19 -54.36
C ASP A 423 2.28 2.78 -53.02
N ALA A 424 1.69 2.38 -51.88
CA ALA A 424 2.10 2.81 -50.55
C ALA A 424 3.45 2.21 -50.11
N GLU A 425 3.71 0.93 -50.40
CA GLU A 425 5.00 0.29 -50.09
C GLU A 425 6.19 0.90 -50.85
N ARG A 426 5.95 1.54 -51.99
CA ARG A 426 7.01 2.20 -52.77
C ARG A 426 7.49 3.51 -52.17
N ILE A 427 6.71 4.13 -51.28
CA ILE A 427 7.04 5.45 -50.71
C ILE A 427 8.06 5.32 -49.55
N ASP A 428 8.11 4.19 -48.86
CA ASP A 428 9.00 4.01 -47.69
C ASP A 428 10.42 3.50 -48.03
N ILE A 429 10.67 3.04 -49.26
CA ILE A 429 11.98 2.48 -49.64
C ILE A 429 12.98 3.57 -50.08
N ASP A 430 12.51 4.74 -50.53
CA ASP A 430 13.38 5.84 -50.99
C ASP A 430 13.76 6.85 -49.88
N GLY A 431 13.39 6.57 -48.63
CA GLY A 431 13.51 7.50 -47.48
C GLY A 431 14.63 7.21 -46.47
N TYR A 432 15.46 6.19 -46.66
CA TYR A 432 16.56 5.83 -45.74
C TYR A 432 17.92 5.74 -46.42
#